data_AF-A0A442T6N8-F1
#
_entry.id   AF-A0A442T6N8-F1
#
_cell.length_a   1.000
_cell.length_b   1.000
_cell.length_c   1.000
_cell.angle_alpha   90.00
_cell.angle_beta   90.00
_cell.angle_gamma   90.00
#
_symmetry.space_group_name_H-M   'P 1'
#
loop_
_entity.id
_entity.type
_entity.pdbx_description
1 polymer ?
#
loop_
_entity_poly.entity_id
_entity_poly.type
_entity_poly.pdbx_seq_one_letter_code
_entity_poly.pdbx_strand_id
1 'polypeptide(L)'
;MRFSSVELERLRTMADGESVTVSEVVRRLVRTEAGFLPAATGELRPAIEEATDQLRRVGVNFNQAVRAMNEGRVPYDEDLERALIAVGELVRRFREELKAMIARPRKRREVKA
;
A
#
# COMPACT_ATOMS: atom_id res chain seq x y z
N MET A 1 10.95 19.10 -7.74
CA MET A 1 12.11 18.59 -8.49
C MET A 1 12.23 19.42 -9.76
N ARG A 2 13.44 19.83 -10.15
CA ARG A 2 13.68 20.52 -11.43
C ARG A 2 14.45 19.55 -12.32
N PHE A 3 14.02 19.43 -13.56
CA PHE A 3 14.68 18.61 -14.59
C PHE A 3 15.40 19.54 -15.56
N SER A 4 16.55 19.11 -16.07
CA SER A 4 17.14 19.71 -17.26
C SER A 4 16.24 19.54 -18.48
N SER A 5 16.46 20.32 -19.53
CA SER A 5 15.68 20.22 -20.77
C SER A 5 15.76 18.82 -21.39
N VAL A 6 16.93 18.17 -21.31
CA VAL A 6 17.16 16.82 -21.84
C VAL A 6 16.40 15.77 -21.03
N GLU A 7 16.43 15.85 -19.69
CA GLU A 7 15.67 14.92 -18.84
C GLU A 7 14.17 15.08 -19.03
N LEU A 8 13.69 16.32 -19.16
CA LEU A 8 12.27 16.59 -19.37
C LEU A 8 11.78 16.01 -20.72
N GLU A 9 12.60 16.12 -21.77
CA GLU A 9 12.26 15.57 -23.07
C GLU A 9 12.17 14.03 -23.04
N ARG A 10 13.13 13.36 -22.39
CA ARG A 10 13.08 11.90 -22.21
C ARG A 10 11.84 11.46 -21.43
N LEU A 11 11.50 12.17 -20.36
CA LEU A 11 10.29 11.89 -19.57
C LEU A 11 9.01 12.08 -20.40
N ARG A 12 8.97 13.06 -21.30
CA ARG A 12 7.84 13.26 -22.23
C ARG A 12 7.74 12.12 -23.24
N THR A 13 8.86 11.70 -23.85
CA THR A 13 8.87 10.55 -24.77
C THR A 13 8.33 9.29 -24.11
N MET A 14 8.71 9.00 -22.86
CA MET A 14 8.17 7.87 -22.10
C MET A 14 6.66 8.03 -21.84
N ALA A 15 6.24 9.22 -21.42
CA ALA A 15 4.85 9.51 -21.11
C ALA A 15 3.95 9.34 -22.35
N ASP A 16 4.39 9.82 -23.51
CA ASP A 16 3.67 9.70 -24.77
C ASP A 16 3.58 8.23 -25.22
N GLY A 17 4.69 7.47 -25.11
CA GLY A 17 4.74 6.04 -25.46
C GLY A 17 3.81 5.17 -24.61
N GLU A 18 3.56 5.55 -23.35
CA GLU A 18 2.68 4.84 -22.43
C GLU A 18 1.28 5.46 -22.32
N SER A 19 0.99 6.54 -23.05
CA SER A 19 -0.27 7.31 -22.95
C SER A 19 -0.60 7.76 -21.51
N VAL A 20 0.43 8.15 -20.75
CA VAL A 20 0.30 8.66 -19.37
C VAL A 20 0.90 10.06 -19.24
N THR A 21 0.77 10.68 -18.06
CA THR A 21 1.41 11.99 -17.82
C THR A 21 2.88 11.83 -17.38
N VAL A 22 3.72 12.83 -17.63
CA VAL A 22 5.09 12.89 -17.08
C VAL A 22 5.12 12.70 -15.56
N SER A 23 4.11 13.24 -14.85
CA SER A 23 4.01 13.06 -13.39
C SER A 23 3.77 11.60 -12.99
N GLU A 24 3.07 10.84 -13.82
CA GLU A 24 2.84 9.40 -13.61
C GLU A 24 4.12 8.59 -13.86
N VAL A 25 4.87 8.92 -14.92
CA VAL A 25 6.20 8.31 -15.16
C VAL A 25 7.13 8.54 -13.98
N VAL A 26 7.25 9.78 -13.50
CA VAL A 26 8.07 10.12 -12.33
C VAL A 26 7.58 9.38 -11.08
N ARG A 27 6.27 9.30 -10.87
CA ARG A 27 5.70 8.55 -9.74
C ARG A 27 6.08 7.07 -9.78
N ARG A 28 6.01 6.43 -10.95
CA ARG A 28 6.38 5.02 -11.13
C ARG A 28 7.86 4.80 -10.81
N LEU A 29 8.74 5.62 -11.40
CA LEU A 29 10.19 5.56 -11.15
C LEU A 29 10.51 5.71 -9.65
N VAL A 30 9.97 6.74 -8.99
CA VAL A 30 10.21 6.97 -7.56
C VAL A 30 9.66 5.82 -6.70
N ARG A 31 8.50 5.24 -7.05
CA ARG A 31 7.95 4.08 -6.31
C ARG A 31 8.83 2.86 -6.48
N THR A 32 9.30 2.57 -7.69
CA THR A 32 10.20 1.45 -7.97
C THR A 32 11.50 1.58 -7.17
N GLU A 33 12.15 2.74 -7.21
CA GLU A 33 13.39 2.98 -6.44
C GLU A 33 13.17 2.90 -4.91
N ALA A 34 12.00 3.29 -4.43
CA ALA A 34 11.63 3.18 -3.03
C ALA A 34 11.14 1.78 -2.61
N GLY A 35 11.12 0.80 -3.54
CA GLY A 35 10.63 -0.56 -3.27
C GLY A 35 9.11 -0.66 -3.06
N PHE A 36 8.34 0.35 -3.45
CA PHE A 36 6.89 0.30 -3.37
C PHE A 36 6.27 -0.48 -4.54
N LEU A 37 5.22 -1.24 -4.24
CA LEU A 37 4.35 -1.82 -5.26
C LEU A 37 3.79 -0.73 -6.21
N PRO A 38 3.43 -1.07 -7.45
CA PRO A 38 2.80 -0.14 -8.39
C PRO A 38 1.56 0.54 -7.79
N ALA A 39 1.26 1.76 -8.22
CA ALA A 39 0.01 2.40 -7.84
C ALA A 39 -1.17 1.63 -8.46
N ALA A 40 -2.21 1.36 -7.66
CA ALA A 40 -3.42 0.73 -8.16
C ALA A 40 -4.26 1.77 -8.89
N THR A 41 -4.33 1.66 -10.22
CA THR A 41 -5.05 2.57 -11.11
C THR A 41 -6.15 1.82 -11.86
N GLY A 42 -7.10 2.58 -12.44
CA GLY A 42 -8.15 2.04 -13.29
C GLY A 42 -8.92 0.88 -12.66
N GLU A 43 -9.06 -0.19 -13.43
CA GLU A 43 -9.82 -1.40 -13.09
C GLU A 43 -9.21 -2.22 -11.93
N LEU A 44 -7.91 -2.07 -11.66
CA LEU A 44 -7.26 -2.81 -10.58
C LEU A 44 -7.58 -2.20 -9.20
N ARG A 45 -7.92 -0.91 -9.15
CA ARG A 45 -8.11 -0.17 -7.89
C ARG A 45 -9.19 -0.77 -6.98
N PRO A 46 -10.40 -1.14 -7.47
CA PRO A 46 -11.42 -1.77 -6.64
C PRO A 46 -10.97 -3.10 -6.04
N ALA A 47 -10.26 -3.95 -6.80
CA ALA A 47 -9.77 -5.24 -6.33
C ALA A 47 -8.76 -5.09 -5.17
N ILE A 48 -7.87 -4.09 -5.25
CA ILE A 48 -6.92 -3.79 -4.16
C ILE A 48 -7.63 -3.21 -2.93
N GLU A 49 -8.67 -2.38 -3.12
CA GLU A 49 -9.51 -1.89 -2.01
C GLU A 49 -10.23 -3.04 -1.31
N GLU A 50 -10.79 -3.98 -2.06
CA GLU A 50 -11.44 -5.18 -1.52
C GLU A 50 -10.45 -6.06 -0.74
N ALA A 51 -9.30 -6.38 -1.32
CA ALA A 51 -8.26 -7.16 -0.66
C ALA A 51 -7.80 -6.49 0.66
N THR A 52 -7.67 -5.17 0.65
CA THR A 52 -7.33 -4.39 1.86
C THR A 52 -8.40 -4.53 2.96
N ASP A 53 -9.69 -4.56 2.61
CA ASP A 53 -10.77 -4.77 3.57
C ASP A 53 -10.82 -6.22 4.08
N GLN A 54 -10.60 -7.20 3.22
CA GLN A 54 -10.49 -8.61 3.62
C GLN A 54 -9.37 -8.80 4.65
N LEU A 55 -8.18 -8.25 4.41
CA LEU A 55 -7.06 -8.31 5.37
C LEU A 55 -7.36 -7.59 6.69
N ARG A 56 -8.13 -6.49 6.66
CA ARG A 56 -8.61 -5.83 7.88
C ARG A 56 -9.46 -6.77 8.71
N ARG A 57 -10.39 -7.51 8.09
CA ARG A 57 -11.27 -8.47 8.78
C ARG A 57 -10.48 -9.62 9.39
N VAL A 58 -9.49 -10.15 8.67
CA VAL A 58 -8.56 -11.16 9.18
C VAL A 58 -7.83 -10.65 10.43
N GLY A 59 -7.30 -9.43 10.39
CA GLY A 59 -6.64 -8.83 11.56
C GLY A 59 -7.58 -8.64 12.76
N VAL A 60 -8.85 -8.31 12.55
CA VAL A 60 -9.86 -8.24 13.62
C VAL A 60 -10.06 -9.60 14.28
N ASN A 61 -10.17 -10.68 13.49
CA ASN A 61 -10.34 -12.03 14.02
C ASN A 61 -9.14 -12.49 14.85
N PHE A 62 -7.91 -12.21 14.40
CA PHE A 62 -6.71 -12.55 15.18
C PHE A 62 -6.64 -11.78 16.50
N ASN A 63 -6.99 -10.49 16.50
CA ASN A 63 -7.04 -9.70 17.73
C ASN A 63 -8.11 -10.22 18.71
N GLN A 64 -9.23 -10.76 18.21
CA GLN A 64 -10.22 -11.43 19.05
C GLN A 64 -9.69 -12.73 19.64
N ALA A 65 -8.98 -13.55 18.86
CA ALA A 65 -8.37 -14.79 19.34
C ALA A 65 -7.35 -14.52 20.47
N VAL A 66 -6.45 -13.56 20.26
CA VAL A 66 -5.47 -13.14 21.28
C VAL A 66 -6.16 -12.62 22.53
N ARG A 67 -7.24 -11.82 22.41
CA ARG A 67 -8.03 -11.37 23.57
C ARG A 67 -8.68 -12.52 24.33
N ALA A 68 -9.26 -13.49 23.62
CA ALA A 68 -9.87 -14.66 24.26
C ALA A 68 -8.83 -15.49 25.04
N MET A 69 -7.60 -15.60 24.53
CA MET A 69 -6.47 -16.21 25.24
C MET A 69 -6.11 -15.42 26.49
N ASN A 70 -5.94 -14.11 26.38
CA ASN A 70 -5.60 -13.23 27.51
C ASN A 70 -6.68 -13.21 28.61
N GLU A 71 -7.94 -13.45 28.25
CA GLU A 71 -9.07 -13.56 29.17
C GLU A 71 -9.16 -14.96 29.83
N GLY A 72 -8.23 -15.87 29.53
CA GLY A 72 -8.18 -17.22 30.10
C GLY A 72 -9.22 -18.19 29.53
N ARG A 73 -9.89 -17.84 28.42
CA ARG A 73 -10.88 -18.73 27.77
C ARG A 73 -10.24 -19.86 26.96
N VAL A 74 -8.94 -19.76 26.72
CA VAL A 74 -8.13 -20.76 26.02
C VAL A 74 -6.92 -21.06 26.90
N PRO A 75 -6.51 -22.33 27.08
CA PRO A 75 -5.27 -22.66 27.76
C PRO A 75 -4.09 -21.91 27.13
N TYR A 76 -3.21 -21.37 27.97
CA TYR A 76 -2.01 -20.70 27.48
C TYR A 76 -1.12 -21.70 26.74
N ASP A 77 -0.70 -21.31 25.54
CA ASP A 77 0.22 -22.05 24.69
C ASP A 77 1.16 -21.02 24.03
N GLU A 78 2.45 -21.12 24.36
CA GLU A 78 3.48 -20.19 23.93
C GLU A 78 3.71 -20.24 22.42
N ASP A 79 3.62 -21.42 21.81
CA ASP A 79 3.81 -21.61 20.37
C ASP A 79 2.64 -21.00 19.59
N LEU A 80 1.42 -21.17 20.10
CA LEU A 80 0.22 -20.55 19.56
C LEU A 80 0.29 -19.02 19.62
N GLU A 81 0.71 -18.46 20.76
CA GLU A 81 0.90 -17.01 20.93
C GLU A 81 1.89 -16.47 19.89
N ARG A 82 3.07 -17.10 19.78
CA ARG A 82 4.10 -16.71 18.80
C ARG A 82 3.59 -16.80 17.36
N ALA A 83 2.86 -17.85 17.02
CA ALA A 83 2.28 -18.02 15.70
C ALA A 83 1.25 -16.91 15.38
N LEU A 84 0.37 -16.57 16.33
CA LEU A 84 -0.62 -15.51 16.14
C LEU A 84 0.01 -14.13 15.98
N ILE A 85 1.07 -13.83 16.75
CA ILE A 85 1.84 -12.58 16.61
C ILE A 85 2.47 -12.52 15.22
N ALA A 86 3.18 -13.57 14.80
CA ALA A 86 3.88 -13.61 13.51
C ALA A 86 2.92 -13.43 12.32
N VAL A 87 1.77 -14.14 12.34
CA VAL A 87 0.74 -14.02 11.30
C VAL A 87 0.09 -12.63 11.34
N GLY A 88 -0.19 -12.10 12.52
CA GLY A 88 -0.74 -10.75 12.69
C GLY A 88 0.17 -9.67 12.11
N GLU A 89 1.47 -9.76 12.34
CA GLU A 89 2.46 -8.85 11.75
C GLU A 89 2.56 -8.97 10.23
N LEU A 90 2.50 -10.18 9.69
CA LEU A 90 2.50 -10.42 8.25
C LEU A 90 1.26 -9.80 7.59
N VAL A 91 0.07 -10.05 8.13
CA VAL A 91 -1.20 -9.48 7.62
C VAL A 91 -1.16 -7.96 7.70
N ARG A 92 -0.65 -7.39 8.79
CA ARG A 92 -0.49 -5.95 8.94
C ARG A 92 0.43 -5.38 7.87
N ARG A 93 1.61 -5.96 7.66
CA ARG A 93 2.59 -5.51 6.64
C ARG A 93 1.97 -5.54 5.25
N PHE A 94 1.38 -6.67 4.87
CA PHE A 94 0.78 -6.85 3.55
C PHE A 94 -0.36 -5.86 3.31
N ARG A 95 -1.21 -5.62 4.32
CA ARG A 95 -2.26 -4.60 4.24
C ARG A 95 -1.70 -3.19 4.02
N GLU A 96 -0.61 -2.81 4.68
CA GLU A 96 -0.01 -1.49 4.50
C GLU A 96 0.63 -1.32 3.12
N GLU A 97 1.19 -2.39 2.54
CA GLU A 97 1.65 -2.39 1.14
C GLU A 97 0.49 -2.17 0.16
N LEU A 98 -0.62 -2.90 0.30
CA LEU A 98 -1.81 -2.72 -0.53
C LEU A 98 -2.43 -1.32 -0.37
N LYS A 99 -2.45 -0.80 0.86
CA LYS A 99 -2.87 0.59 1.12
C LYS A 99 -2.00 1.62 0.41
N ALA A 100 -0.68 1.41 0.38
CA ALA A 100 0.23 2.30 -0.32
C ALA A 100 -0.04 2.32 -1.83
N MET A 101 -0.57 1.23 -2.41
CA MET A 101 -0.98 1.20 -3.82
C MET A 101 -2.18 2.11 -4.10
N ILE A 102 -3.14 2.23 -3.18
CA ILE A 102 -4.38 3.02 -3.36
C ILE A 102 -4.29 4.45 -2.81
N ALA A 103 -3.20 4.81 -2.14
CA ALA A 103 -2.99 6.13 -1.57
C ALA A 103 -3.07 7.23 -2.64
N ARG A 104 -4.01 8.18 -2.46
CA ARG A 104 -4.20 9.28 -3.41
C ARG A 104 -2.93 10.14 -3.51
N PRO A 105 -2.61 10.70 -4.69
CA PRO A 105 -1.76 11.89 -4.77
C PRO A 105 -2.25 12.93 -3.76
N ARG A 106 -1.35 13.51 -2.95
CA ARG A 106 -1.68 14.75 -2.23
C ARG A 106 -2.22 15.74 -3.28
N LYS A 107 -3.50 16.13 -3.18
CA LYS A 107 -4.04 17.25 -3.96
C LYS A 107 -3.13 18.44 -3.74
N ARG A 108 -2.80 19.16 -4.81
CA ARG A 108 -2.13 20.47 -4.72
C ARG A 108 -2.96 21.31 -3.74
N ARG A 109 -2.37 21.83 -2.66
CA ARG A 109 -3.02 22.90 -1.88
C ARG A 109 -3.20 24.04 -2.86
N GLU A 110 -4.45 24.38 -3.16
CA GLU A 110 -4.75 25.64 -3.82
C GLU A 110 -4.27 26.73 -2.86
N VAL A 111 -3.19 27.40 -3.26
CA VAL A 111 -2.82 28.67 -2.64
C VAL A 111 -3.88 29.63 -3.14
N LYS A 112 -4.81 30.02 -2.25
CA LYS A 112 -5.74 31.12 -2.54
C LYS A 112 -4.89 32.36 -2.83
N ALA A 113 -5.12 32.96 -4.00
CA ALA A 113 -4.58 34.24 -4.39
C ALA A 113 -5.12 35.36 -3.50
#